data_AF-A0A7C4ST11-F1
#
_entry.id   AF-A0A7C4ST11-F1
#
_cell.length_a   1.000
_cell.length_b   1.000
_cell.length_c   1.000
_cell.angle_alpha   90.00
_cell.angle_beta   90.00
_cell.angle_gamma   90.00
#
_symmetry.space_group_name_H-M   'P 1'
#
loop_
_entity.id
_entity.type
_entity.pdbx_description
1 polymer ?
#
loop_
_entity_poly.entity_id
_entity_poly.type
_entity_poly.pdbx_seq_one_letter_code
_entity_poly.pdbx_strand_id
1 'polypeptide(L)'
;MAQTEILFPYKKKHELLFAKEKNTALIREWGQRLTEAGWLSDAIDCFAAAGDTDGLQRLRQMAMDQGDIFLFRRCLAEEKREASPEEWAALGRRAESLGKLRFAREAFRIAGDRKALDRIDALLAPPLQPPAEATAGSEPAGSVPSVG
;
A
#
# COMPACT_ATOMS: atom_id res chain seq x y z
N MET A 1 0.96 4.22 -30.03
CA MET A 1 2.17 4.81 -29.44
C MET A 1 2.87 3.73 -28.63
N ALA A 2 4.18 3.61 -28.79
CA ALA A 2 5.01 2.42 -28.53
C ALA A 2 4.83 1.84 -27.12
N GLN A 3 4.47 0.56 -27.08
CA GLN A 3 4.25 -0.22 -25.85
C GLN A 3 5.34 -1.30 -25.78
N THR A 4 6.62 -0.91 -25.86
CA THR A 4 7.72 -1.89 -25.92
C THR A 4 9.07 -1.26 -25.54
N GLU A 5 9.28 -0.83 -24.29
CA GLU A 5 10.66 -0.56 -23.81
C GLU A 5 10.88 -0.61 -22.29
N ILE A 6 10.00 -1.26 -21.52
CA ILE A 6 10.25 -1.59 -20.09
C ILE A 6 10.17 -3.11 -19.88
N LEU A 7 10.45 -3.88 -20.93
CA LEU A 7 10.77 -5.29 -20.77
C LEU A 7 12.28 -5.39 -20.67
N PHE A 8 12.77 -5.28 -19.43
CA PHE A 8 14.08 -5.79 -19.07
C PHE A 8 14.29 -7.12 -19.81
N PRO A 9 15.34 -7.29 -20.62
CA PRO A 9 15.69 -8.61 -21.10
C PRO A 9 16.06 -9.37 -19.83
N TYR A 10 15.19 -10.28 -19.39
CA TYR A 10 15.34 -11.10 -18.19
C TYR A 10 16.77 -11.68 -18.04
N LYS A 11 17.43 -11.96 -19.18
CA LYS A 11 18.84 -12.35 -19.27
C LYS A 11 19.83 -11.34 -18.67
N LYS A 12 19.72 -10.04 -18.95
CA LYS A 12 20.65 -9.02 -18.43
C LYS A 12 20.55 -8.87 -16.91
N LYS A 13 19.33 -8.94 -16.34
CA LYS A 13 19.13 -8.92 -14.87
C LYS A 13 19.81 -10.12 -14.20
N HIS A 14 19.61 -11.32 -14.75
CA HIS A 14 20.21 -12.53 -14.22
C HIS A 14 21.75 -12.52 -14.34
N GLU A 15 22.30 -12.13 -15.49
CA GLU A 15 23.75 -12.00 -15.67
C GLU A 15 24.37 -11.02 -14.69
N LEU A 16 23.72 -9.88 -14.40
CA LEU A 16 24.26 -8.89 -13.47
C LEU A 16 24.22 -9.31 -12.00
N LEU A 17 23.12 -9.95 -11.58
CA LEU A 17 22.94 -10.37 -10.20
C LEU A 17 23.79 -11.60 -9.84
N PHE A 18 24.10 -12.44 -10.83
CA PHE A 18 24.86 -13.68 -10.66
C PHE A 18 26.26 -13.66 -11.30
N ALA A 19 26.74 -12.50 -11.78
CA ALA A 19 28.11 -12.36 -12.27
C ALA A 19 29.13 -12.63 -11.15
N LYS A 20 30.25 -13.24 -11.54
CA LYS A 20 31.36 -13.60 -10.64
C LYS A 20 31.98 -12.38 -9.94
N GLU A 21 31.94 -11.22 -10.60
CA GLU A 21 32.20 -9.91 -10.02
C GLU A 21 30.91 -9.08 -10.05
N LYS A 22 30.36 -8.79 -8.88
CA LYS A 22 29.19 -7.92 -8.74
C LYS A 22 29.60 -6.48 -8.96
N ASN A 23 29.21 -5.90 -10.10
CA ASN A 23 29.31 -4.46 -10.31
C ASN A 23 28.20 -3.76 -9.51
N THR A 24 28.46 -3.49 -8.22
CA THR A 24 27.51 -2.89 -7.29
C THR A 24 27.01 -1.51 -7.75
N ALA A 25 27.85 -0.73 -8.43
CA ALA A 25 27.46 0.55 -9.00
C ALA A 25 26.38 0.39 -10.09
N LEU A 26 26.55 -0.58 -10.99
CA LEU A 26 25.57 -0.87 -12.03
C LEU A 26 24.28 -1.47 -11.41
N ILE A 27 24.39 -2.36 -10.43
CA ILE A 27 23.21 -2.90 -9.71
C ILE A 27 22.42 -1.77 -9.03
N ARG A 28 23.09 -0.80 -8.39
CA ARG A 28 22.45 0.38 -7.80
C ARG A 28 21.73 1.22 -8.85
N GLU A 29 22.38 1.51 -9.97
CA GLU A 29 21.78 2.26 -11.08
C GLU A 29 20.49 1.58 -11.59
N TRP A 30 20.51 0.24 -11.67
CA TRP A 30 19.32 -0.53 -12.01
C TRP A 30 18.22 -0.44 -10.94
N GLY A 31 18.58 -0.49 -9.65
CA GLY A 31 17.63 -0.27 -8.56
C GLY A 31 16.93 1.08 -8.67
N GLN A 32 17.65 2.14 -9.05
CA GLN A 32 17.08 3.47 -9.28
C GLN A 32 16.09 3.46 -10.46
N ARG A 33 16.48 2.90 -11.62
CA ARG A 33 15.59 2.79 -12.79
C ARG A 33 14.32 1.98 -12.49
N LEU A 34 14.44 0.88 -11.76
CA LEU A 34 13.30 0.06 -11.35
C LEU A 34 12.38 0.82 -10.39
N THR A 35 12.95 1.63 -9.51
CA THR A 35 12.19 2.51 -8.61
C THR A 35 11.37 3.53 -9.41
N GLU A 36 12.01 4.22 -10.37
CA GLU A 36 11.36 5.21 -11.24
C GLU A 36 10.25 4.59 -12.10
N ALA A 37 10.44 3.35 -12.54
CA ALA A 37 9.45 2.60 -13.30
C ALA A 37 8.36 1.93 -12.44
N GLY A 38 8.40 2.07 -11.11
CA GLY A 38 7.40 1.52 -10.18
C GLY A 38 7.57 0.02 -9.86
N TRP A 39 8.64 -0.61 -10.32
CA TRP A 39 8.98 -2.02 -10.02
C TRP A 39 9.70 -2.13 -8.67
N LEU A 40 9.03 -1.69 -7.61
CA LEU A 40 9.64 -1.49 -6.29
C LEU A 40 10.16 -2.79 -5.66
N SER A 41 9.47 -3.90 -5.92
CA SER A 41 9.89 -5.24 -5.49
C SER A 41 11.25 -5.65 -6.08
N ASP A 42 11.44 -5.44 -7.38
CA ASP A 42 12.71 -5.73 -8.05
C ASP A 42 13.80 -4.72 -7.65
N ALA A 43 13.42 -3.46 -7.39
CA ALA A 43 14.34 -2.43 -6.92
C ALA A 43 14.93 -2.78 -5.54
N ILE A 44 14.13 -3.36 -4.64
CA ILE A 44 14.62 -3.88 -3.35
C ILE A 44 15.71 -4.92 -3.57
N ASP A 45 15.49 -5.89 -4.46
CA ASP A 45 16.48 -6.95 -4.73
C ASP A 45 17.79 -6.36 -5.25
N CYS A 46 17.71 -5.34 -6.11
CA CYS A 46 18.89 -4.63 -6.60
C CYS A 46 19.62 -3.88 -5.47
N PHE A 47 18.92 -3.08 -4.66
CA PHE A 47 19.58 -2.34 -3.57
C PHE A 47 20.16 -3.27 -2.51
N ALA A 48 19.46 -4.34 -2.14
CA ALA A 48 19.98 -5.37 -1.24
C ALA A 48 21.22 -6.04 -1.81
N ALA A 49 21.21 -6.44 -3.09
CA ALA A 49 22.36 -7.05 -3.76
C ALA A 49 23.56 -6.10 -3.91
N ALA A 50 23.31 -4.79 -4.01
CA ALA A 50 24.33 -3.75 -4.07
C ALA A 50 24.85 -3.31 -2.68
N GLY A 51 24.22 -3.75 -1.59
CA GLY A 51 24.51 -3.25 -0.23
C GLY A 51 24.12 -1.78 -0.04
N ASP A 52 23.15 -1.28 -0.80
CA ASP A 52 22.72 0.12 -0.78
C ASP A 52 21.64 0.34 0.28
N THR A 53 22.09 0.65 1.50
CA THR A 53 21.22 0.93 2.64
C THR A 53 20.36 2.18 2.43
N ASP A 54 20.88 3.19 1.75
CA ASP A 54 20.16 4.44 1.49
C ASP A 54 19.02 4.19 0.50
N GLY A 55 19.27 3.37 -0.53
CA GLY A 55 18.25 2.91 -1.47
C GLY A 55 17.12 2.14 -0.78
N LEU A 56 17.45 1.20 0.09
CA LEU A 56 16.47 0.45 0.89
C LEU A 56 15.66 1.37 1.82
N GLN A 57 16.31 2.32 2.50
CA GLN A 57 15.63 3.29 3.36
C GLN A 57 14.64 4.17 2.57
N ARG A 58 15.00 4.61 1.36
CA ARG A 58 14.10 5.37 0.48
C ARG A 58 12.87 4.54 0.10
N LEU A 59 13.06 3.28 -0.30
CA LEU A 59 11.94 2.40 -0.63
C LEU A 59 11.06 2.11 0.60
N ARG A 60 11.65 1.98 1.79
CA ARG A 60 10.90 1.84 3.04
C ARG A 60 10.05 3.06 3.33
N GLN A 61 10.60 4.27 3.12
CA GLN A 61 9.83 5.51 3.28
C GLN A 61 8.70 5.62 2.24
N MET A 62 8.96 5.23 0.98
CA MET A 62 7.92 5.16 -0.05
C MET A 62 6.80 4.18 0.35
N ALA A 63 7.15 3.03 0.92
CA ALA A 63 6.17 2.07 1.42
C ALA A 63 5.31 2.66 2.54
N MET A 64 5.92 3.41 3.48
CA MET A 64 5.21 4.17 4.51
C MET A 64 4.25 5.17 3.88
N ASP A 65 4.72 6.00 2.96
CA ASP A 65 3.93 7.08 2.33
C ASP A 65 2.78 6.55 1.48
N GLN A 66 2.92 5.35 0.91
CA GLN A 66 1.89 4.67 0.13
C GLN A 66 0.99 3.78 0.99
N GLY A 67 1.28 3.60 2.28
CA GLY A 67 0.58 2.64 3.14
C GLY A 67 0.69 1.20 2.63
N ASP A 68 1.79 0.83 1.98
CA ASP A 68 2.01 -0.51 1.42
C ASP A 68 2.71 -1.40 2.45
N ILE A 69 1.92 -2.29 3.05
CA ILE A 69 2.39 -3.18 4.10
C ILE A 69 3.35 -4.25 3.61
N PHE A 70 3.17 -4.74 2.37
CA PHE A 70 4.00 -5.80 1.83
C PHE A 70 5.37 -5.26 1.47
N LEU A 71 5.41 -4.10 0.83
CA LEU A 71 6.65 -3.44 0.48
C LEU A 71 7.43 -3.05 1.74
N PHE A 72 6.76 -2.49 2.75
CA PHE A 72 7.39 -2.12 4.01
C PHE A 72 8.01 -3.33 4.73
N ARG A 73 7.27 -4.45 4.82
CA ARG A 73 7.79 -5.72 5.39
C ARG A 73 9.01 -6.24 4.63
N ARG A 74 9.01 -6.13 3.30
CA ARG A 74 10.11 -6.60 2.47
C ARG A 74 11.38 -5.77 2.69
N CYS A 75 11.27 -4.45 2.78
CA CYS A 75 12.39 -3.59 3.13
C CYS A 75 12.98 -3.94 4.51
N LEU A 76 12.14 -4.15 5.52
CA LEU A 76 12.59 -4.55 6.86
C LEU A 76 13.36 -5.88 6.86
N ALA A 77 12.90 -6.85 6.07
CA ALA A 77 13.56 -8.15 5.94
C ALA A 77 14.98 -8.02 5.36
N GLU A 78 15.15 -7.21 4.30
CA GLU A 78 16.47 -6.94 3.71
C GLU A 78 17.37 -6.10 4.62
N GLU A 79 16.80 -5.13 5.34
CA GLU A 79 17.50 -4.35 6.38
C GLU A 79 17.85 -5.18 7.63
N LYS A 80 17.32 -6.42 7.74
CA LYS A 80 17.42 -7.27 8.94
C LYS A 80 17.00 -6.53 10.21
N ARG A 81 15.95 -5.72 10.08
CA ARG A 81 15.44 -4.83 11.11
C ARG A 81 14.01 -5.18 11.44
N GLU A 82 13.66 -5.10 12.72
CA GLU A 82 12.27 -5.13 13.16
C GLU A 82 11.74 -3.70 13.31
N ALA A 83 10.53 -3.46 12.81
CA ALA A 83 9.84 -2.19 13.03
C ALA A 83 9.12 -2.19 14.38
N SER A 84 9.12 -1.02 15.03
CA SER A 84 8.44 -0.85 16.31
C SER A 84 6.91 -0.84 16.15
N PRO A 85 6.15 -1.11 17.22
CA PRO A 85 4.69 -0.97 17.20
C PRO A 85 4.21 0.41 16.70
N GLU A 86 4.94 1.47 17.02
CA GLU A 86 4.63 2.84 16.58
C GLU A 86 4.79 3.03 15.07
N GLU A 87 5.82 2.42 14.48
CA GLU A 87 6.02 2.42 13.02
C GLU A 87 4.89 1.67 12.31
N TRP A 88 4.49 0.50 12.84
CA TRP A 88 3.33 -0.24 12.33
C TRP A 88 2.03 0.56 12.46
N ALA A 89 1.82 1.23 13.59
CA ALA A 89 0.65 2.09 13.78
C ALA A 89 0.65 3.29 12.83
N ALA A 90 1.82 3.89 12.56
CA ALA A 90 1.97 4.99 11.59
C ALA A 90 1.66 4.53 10.16
N LEU A 91 2.18 3.37 9.75
CA LEU A 91 1.85 2.74 8.47
C LEU A 91 0.34 2.47 8.37
N GLY A 92 -0.27 1.98 9.44
CA GLY A 92 -1.70 1.71 9.52
C GLY A 92 -2.55 2.96 9.33
N ARG A 93 -2.22 4.06 10.04
CA ARG A 93 -2.89 5.36 9.88
C ARG A 93 -2.76 5.89 8.46
N ARG A 94 -1.58 5.71 7.82
CA ARG A 94 -1.37 6.15 6.45
C ARG A 94 -2.16 5.31 5.44
N ALA A 95 -2.21 3.99 5.63
CA ALA A 95 -3.05 3.12 4.82
C ALA A 95 -4.55 3.45 5.01
N GLU A 96 -4.99 3.75 6.23
CA GLU A 96 -6.36 4.19 6.56
C GLU A 96 -6.72 5.48 5.81
N SER A 97 -5.85 6.50 5.85
CA SER A 97 -6.07 7.78 5.16
C SER A 97 -6.15 7.64 3.64
N LEU A 98 -5.54 6.59 3.09
CA LEU A 98 -5.56 6.26 1.66
C LEU A 98 -6.74 5.32 1.29
N GLY A 99 -7.61 4.98 2.24
CA GLY A 99 -8.72 4.05 2.03
C GLY A 99 -8.31 2.58 1.90
N LYS A 100 -7.04 2.24 2.14
CA LYS A 100 -6.51 0.86 2.09
C LYS A 100 -6.81 0.12 3.39
N LEU A 101 -8.09 -0.01 3.72
CA LEU A 101 -8.54 -0.48 5.04
C LEU A 101 -8.00 -1.86 5.42
N ARG A 102 -7.84 -2.80 4.46
CA ARG A 102 -7.25 -4.12 4.75
C ARG A 102 -5.78 -4.03 5.14
N PHE A 103 -5.02 -3.10 4.55
CA PHE A 103 -3.62 -2.86 4.90
C PHE A 103 -3.52 -2.14 6.25
N ALA A 104 -4.41 -1.17 6.48
CA ALA A 104 -4.53 -0.49 7.77
C ALA A 104 -4.80 -1.49 8.90
N ARG A 105 -5.78 -2.38 8.70
CA ARG A 105 -6.14 -3.45 9.63
C ARG A 105 -4.93 -4.30 9.99
N GLU A 106 -4.21 -4.81 8.98
CA GLU A 106 -3.07 -5.69 9.22
C GLU A 106 -1.92 -4.96 9.94
N ALA A 107 -1.67 -3.69 9.60
CA ALA A 107 -0.67 -2.88 10.29
C ALA A 107 -1.03 -2.65 11.76
N PHE A 108 -2.29 -2.30 12.08
CA PHE A 108 -2.75 -2.17 13.47
C PHE A 108 -2.74 -3.50 14.23
N ARG A 109 -2.96 -4.62 13.55
CA ARG A 109 -2.87 -5.97 14.13
C ARG A 109 -1.45 -6.25 14.61
N ILE A 110 -0.46 -5.95 13.77
CA ILE A 110 0.96 -6.12 14.09
C ILE A 110 1.39 -5.12 15.19
N ALA A 111 0.90 -3.89 15.14
CA ALA A 111 1.14 -2.87 16.17
C ALA A 111 0.53 -3.23 17.53
N GLY A 112 -0.45 -4.14 17.59
CA GLY A 112 -1.22 -4.42 18.80
C GLY A 112 -2.23 -3.33 19.17
N ASP A 113 -2.55 -2.40 18.25
CA ASP A 113 -3.51 -1.32 18.49
C ASP A 113 -4.95 -1.82 18.35
N ARG A 114 -5.47 -2.42 19.43
CA ARG A 114 -6.83 -2.98 19.50
C ARG A 114 -7.90 -1.93 19.18
N LYS A 115 -7.73 -0.70 19.66
CA LYS A 115 -8.70 0.37 19.43
C LYS A 115 -8.78 0.74 17.96
N ALA A 116 -7.64 0.81 17.27
CA ALA A 116 -7.62 1.05 15.83
C ALA A 116 -8.16 -0.13 15.03
N LEU A 117 -7.88 -1.37 15.44
CA LEU A 117 -8.45 -2.57 14.83
C LEU A 117 -9.98 -2.57 14.86
N ASP A 118 -10.58 -2.34 16.03
CA ASP A 118 -12.04 -2.33 16.18
C ASP A 118 -12.70 -1.30 15.27
N ARG A 119 -12.10 -0.11 15.14
CA ARG A 119 -12.58 0.92 14.20
C ARG A 119 -12.48 0.47 12.75
N ILE A 120 -11.33 -0.06 12.33
CA ILE A 120 -11.13 -0.52 10.95
C ILE A 120 -12.08 -1.68 10.62
N ASP A 121 -12.34 -2.57 11.57
CA ASP A 121 -13.26 -3.69 11.39
C ASP A 121 -14.71 -3.22 11.21
N ALA A 122 -15.13 -2.19 11.96
CA ALA A 122 -16.43 -1.54 11.75
C ALA A 122 -16.55 -0.85 10.38
N LEU A 123 -15.44 -0.31 9.84
CA LEU A 123 -15.41 0.30 8.50
C LEU A 123 -15.41 -0.74 7.38
N LEU A 124 -14.79 -1.91 7.59
CA LEU A 124 -14.73 -3.00 6.62
C LEU A 124 -16.05 -3.79 6.54
N ALA A 125 -16.77 -3.90 7.65
CA ALA A 125 -18.08 -4.51 7.73
C ALA A 125 -19.10 -3.47 8.22
N PRO A 126 -19.49 -2.51 7.36
CA PRO A 126 -20.50 -1.54 7.74
C PRO A 126 -21.79 -2.29 8.11
N PRO A 127 -22.46 -1.94 9.23
CA PRO A 127 -23.73 -2.54 9.57
C PRO A 127 -24.68 -2.39 8.39
N LEU A 128 -25.38 -3.48 8.04
CA LEU A 128 -26.44 -3.46 7.04
C LEU A 128 -27.38 -2.31 7.40
N GLN A 129 -27.35 -1.25 6.60
CA GLN A 129 -28.34 -0.19 6.76
C GLN A 129 -29.70 -0.87 6.64
N PRO A 130 -30.62 -0.72 7.61
CA PRO A 130 -32.00 -1.11 7.37
C PRO A 130 -32.44 -0.39 6.10
N PRO A 131 -33.22 -1.04 5.21
CA PRO A 131 -33.65 -0.43 3.96
C PRO A 131 -34.19 0.94 4.29
N ALA A 132 -33.63 1.98 3.64
CA ALA A 132 -34.07 3.34 3.78
C ALA A 132 -35.58 3.32 3.73
N GLU A 133 -36.23 3.52 4.89
CA GLU A 133 -37.68 3.47 4.98
C GLU A 133 -38.17 4.38 3.89
N ALA A 134 -38.94 3.75 3.00
CA ALA A 134 -39.51 4.37 1.83
C ALA A 134 -39.92 5.78 2.21
N THR A 135 -39.41 6.75 1.46
CA THR A 135 -39.99 8.08 1.39
C THR A 135 -41.48 7.85 1.15
N ALA A 136 -42.25 7.85 2.23
CA ALA A 136 -43.68 7.79 2.19
C ALA A 136 -44.09 9.13 1.57
N GLY A 137 -44.17 9.12 0.24
CA GLY A 137 -45.15 9.93 -0.45
C GLY A 137 -46.50 9.57 0.15
N SER A 138 -46.96 10.39 1.08
CA SER A 138 -48.39 10.58 1.28
C SER A 138 -48.66 12.01 0.86
N GLU A 139 -49.30 12.06 -0.29
CA GLU A 139 -49.84 13.21 -1.00
C GLU A 139 -50.50 14.21 -0.03
N PRO A 140 -50.39 15.53 -0.29
CA PRO A 140 -51.26 16.48 0.39
C PRO A 140 -52.70 16.21 -0.07
N ALA A 141 -53.57 15.82 0.86
CA ALA A 141 -55.00 15.71 0.64
C ALA A 141 -55.56 17.08 0.20
N GLY A 142 -55.65 17.28 -1.11
CA GLY A 142 -56.41 18.35 -1.73
C GLY A 142 -57.89 18.09 -1.54
N SER A 143 -58.48 18.61 -0.46
CA SER A 143 -59.93 18.82 -0.37
C SER A 143 -60.23 20.25 -0.79
N VAL A 144 -60.59 20.40 -2.06
CA VAL A 144 -61.21 21.59 -2.65
C VAL A 144 -62.69 21.60 -2.24
N PRO A 145 -63.31 22.76 -1.96
CA PRO A 145 -64.69 22.81 -1.45
C PRO A 145 -65.70 22.61 -2.59
N SER A 146 -66.82 21.95 -2.31
CA SER A 146 -67.98 21.92 -3.21
C SER A 146 -69.27 22.24 -2.47
N VAL A 147 -69.69 23.48 -2.73
CA VAL A 147 -71.04 24.07 -2.87
C VAL A 147 -72.23 23.11 -2.77
N GLY A 148 -73.21 23.51 -1.95
CA GLY A 148 -74.59 23.01 -1.89
C GLY A 148 -75.39 23.72 -0.82
#